data_AF-A0A8H5BQI5-F1
#
_entry.id   AF-A0A8H5BQI5-F1
#
_cell.length_a   1.000
_cell.length_b   1.000
_cell.length_c   1.000
_cell.angle_alpha   90.00
_cell.angle_beta   90.00
_cell.angle_gamma   90.00
#
_symmetry.space_group_name_H-M   'P 1'
#
loop_
_entity.id
_entity.type
_entity.pdbx_description
1 polymer ?
#
loop_
_entity_poly.entity_id
_entity_poly.type
_entity_poly.pdbx_seq_one_letter_code
_entity_poly.pdbx_strand_id
1 'polypeptide(L)'
;MPCNMFTKLSLFALVAPLMVSALKLATPKNPTSSGTITIKWTNEPNDPDTWSFVLINQSFNNEFAIANNVNPSASQLTLTLPIVPTG
;
A
#
# COMPACT_ATOMS: atom_id res chain seq x y z
N MET A 1 -31.01 48.44 -23.70
CA MET A 1 -29.87 48.58 -22.76
C MET A 1 -30.16 47.74 -21.52
N PRO A 2 -29.22 47.01 -20.91
CA PRO A 2 -28.26 46.03 -21.42
C PRO A 2 -28.57 44.58 -20.96
N CYS A 3 -27.88 43.62 -21.57
CA CYS A 3 -27.89 42.19 -21.31
C CYS A 3 -27.21 41.84 -19.98
N ASN A 4 -27.86 41.09 -19.09
CA ASN A 4 -27.21 40.51 -17.90
C ASN A 4 -27.02 39.00 -18.07
N MET A 5 -26.02 38.66 -18.85
CA MET A 5 -25.41 37.33 -18.87
C MET A 5 -24.60 37.17 -17.56
N PHE A 6 -25.12 36.39 -16.61
CA PHE A 6 -24.32 35.94 -15.47
C PHE A 6 -23.50 34.72 -15.89
N THR A 7 -22.36 34.98 -16.51
CA THR A 7 -21.29 34.00 -16.68
C THR A 7 -20.82 33.55 -15.30
N LYS A 8 -21.05 32.28 -14.93
CA LYS A 8 -20.44 31.70 -13.73
C LYS A 8 -19.68 30.43 -14.08
N LEU A 9 -18.40 30.50 -13.74
CA LEU A 9 -17.32 29.54 -13.99
C LEU A 9 -17.71 28.13 -13.54
N SER A 10 -17.62 27.16 -14.45
CA SER A 10 -17.51 25.76 -14.06
C SER A 10 -16.07 25.50 -13.63
N LEU A 11 -15.84 25.38 -12.32
CA LEU A 11 -14.58 24.88 -11.78
C LEU A 11 -14.64 23.35 -11.84
N PHE A 12 -14.05 22.76 -12.89
CA PHE A 12 -13.71 21.34 -12.84
C PHE A 12 -12.59 21.20 -11.80
N ALA A 13 -12.98 20.89 -10.56
CA ALA A 13 -12.04 20.67 -9.48
C ALA A 13 -11.18 19.46 -9.85
N LEU A 14 -9.91 19.71 -10.16
CA LEU A 14 -8.88 18.70 -10.34
C LEU A 14 -8.54 18.09 -8.97
N VAL A 15 -9.47 17.35 -8.36
CA VAL A 15 -9.28 16.69 -7.05
C VAL A 15 -8.39 15.46 -7.11
N ALA A 16 -7.86 15.12 -8.31
CA ALA A 16 -7.04 13.94 -8.52
C ALA A 16 -5.75 13.84 -7.66
N PRO A 17 -5.00 14.91 -7.30
CA PRO A 17 -3.73 14.74 -6.61
C PRO A 17 -3.86 14.58 -5.09
N LEU A 18 -5.06 14.59 -4.51
CA LEU A 18 -5.24 14.49 -3.04
C LEU A 18 -5.37 13.05 -2.51
N MET A 19 -5.40 12.03 -3.37
CA MET A 19 -5.69 10.64 -2.97
C MET A 19 -4.60 9.64 -3.33
N VAL A 20 -3.35 10.05 -3.42
CA VAL A 20 -2.22 9.11 -3.41
C VAL A 20 -1.74 8.95 -1.98
N SER A 21 -2.52 8.24 -1.16
CA SER A 21 -1.99 7.68 0.08
C SER A 21 -1.15 6.46 -0.31
N ALA A 22 0.16 6.58 -0.22
CA ALA A 22 1.06 5.46 -0.42
C ALA A 22 1.45 4.91 0.95
N LEU A 23 1.12 3.64 1.22
CA LEU A 23 1.55 2.95 2.42
C LEU A 23 3.07 3.04 2.56
N LYS A 24 3.54 3.69 3.63
CA LYS A 24 4.98 3.79 3.92
C LYS A 24 5.45 2.51 4.61
N LEU A 25 6.18 1.67 3.87
CA LEU A 25 6.68 0.38 4.35
C LEU A 25 8.16 0.45 4.69
N ALA A 26 8.55 0.01 5.89
CA ALA A 26 9.93 -0.29 6.22
C ALA A 26 10.23 -1.74 5.83
N THR A 27 10.88 -1.91 4.67
CA THR A 27 11.26 -3.23 4.16
C THR A 27 12.34 -3.89 5.03
N PRO A 28 12.15 -5.16 5.46
CA PRO A 28 13.18 -5.91 6.17
C PRO A 28 14.45 -6.06 5.34
N LYS A 29 15.62 -6.04 6.00
CA LYS A 29 16.91 -6.23 5.35
C LYS A 29 17.32 -7.71 5.40
N ASN A 30 17.75 -8.25 4.26
CA ASN A 30 18.25 -9.62 4.10
C ASN A 30 17.27 -10.71 4.63
N PRO A 31 15.99 -10.72 4.21
CA PRO A 31 15.09 -11.82 4.55
C PRO A 31 15.62 -13.15 3.98
N THR A 32 15.47 -14.24 4.73
CA THR A 32 15.79 -15.60 4.29
C THR A 32 14.52 -16.46 4.25
N SER A 33 14.50 -17.47 3.37
CA SER A 33 13.45 -18.51 3.37
C SER A 33 13.36 -19.17 4.75
N SER A 34 12.14 -19.41 5.23
CA SER A 34 11.87 -19.86 6.62
C SER A 34 12.36 -18.94 7.73
N GLY A 35 12.90 -17.77 7.39
CA GLY A 35 13.35 -16.78 8.36
C GLY A 35 12.19 -16.00 8.97
N THR A 36 12.34 -15.57 10.22
CA THR A 36 11.40 -14.64 10.85
C THR A 36 11.76 -13.21 10.49
N ILE A 37 10.76 -12.46 10.00
CA ILE A 37 10.90 -11.04 9.66
C ILE A 37 9.92 -10.21 10.46
N THR A 38 10.22 -8.92 10.60
CA THR A 38 9.27 -7.92 11.10
C THR A 38 9.08 -6.84 10.05
N ILE A 39 7.86 -6.74 9.55
CA ILE A 39 7.42 -5.69 8.63
C ILE A 39 6.86 -4.55 9.48
N LYS A 40 7.28 -3.31 9.23
CA LYS A 40 6.75 -2.12 9.92
C LYS A 40 6.20 -1.13 8.91
N TRP A 41 5.17 -0.39 9.29
CA TRP A 41 4.57 0.63 8.45
C TRP A 41 4.14 1.85 9.26
N THR A 42 3.95 2.96 8.55
CA THR A 42 3.31 4.17 9.08
C THR A 42 1.97 4.35 8.39
N ASN A 43 0.92 4.56 9.17
CA ASN A 43 -0.42 4.78 8.65
C ASN A 43 -0.71 6.28 8.50
N GLU A 44 -1.32 6.66 7.39
CA GLU A 44 -1.73 8.03 7.06
C GLU A 44 -3.26 8.14 6.98
N PRO A 45 -3.87 9.33 7.17
CA PRO A 45 -5.33 9.51 7.27
C PRO A 45 -6.19 9.04 6.08
N ASN A 46 -5.57 8.64 4.97
CA ASN A 46 -6.24 8.17 3.75
C ASN A 46 -5.83 6.74 3.35
N ASP A 47 -5.13 6.02 4.23
CA ASP A 47 -4.80 4.62 3.99
C ASP A 47 -6.04 3.71 4.09
N PRO A 48 -6.07 2.58 3.37
CA PRO A 48 -7.17 1.63 3.47
C PRO A 48 -7.33 1.04 4.89
N ASP A 49 -8.56 0.64 5.22
CA ASP A 49 -8.88 0.00 6.50
C ASP A 49 -8.18 -1.35 6.73
N THR A 50 -7.79 -2.04 5.65
CA THR A 50 -6.96 -3.25 5.70
C THR A 50 -6.18 -3.42 4.39
N TRP A 51 -5.12 -4.24 4.42
CA TRP A 51 -4.40 -4.69 3.22
C TRP A 51 -3.83 -6.10 3.39
N SER A 52 -3.18 -6.60 2.35
CA SER A 52 -2.45 -7.86 2.34
C SER A 52 -0.98 -7.64 1.99
N PHE A 53 -0.11 -8.52 2.49
CA PHE A 53 1.28 -8.58 2.06
C PHE A 53 1.49 -9.82 1.19
N VAL A 54 2.15 -9.61 0.05
CA VAL A 54 2.53 -10.65 -0.90
C VAL A 54 4.04 -10.61 -1.08
N LEU A 55 4.67 -11.79 -1.02
CA LEU A 55 6.07 -11.98 -1.33
C LEU A 55 6.18 -12.33 -2.82
N ILE A 56 6.89 -11.48 -3.57
CA ILE A 56 7.12 -11.66 -5.01
C ILE A 56 8.50 -12.26 -5.23
N ASN A 57 8.56 -13.46 -5.81
CA ASN A 57 9.80 -14.03 -6.32
C ASN A 57 9.97 -13.65 -7.80
N GLN A 58 10.76 -12.61 -8.07
CA GLN A 58 11.00 -12.10 -9.42
C GLN A 58 11.75 -13.08 -10.33
N SER A 59 12.52 -14.03 -9.78
CA SER A 59 13.24 -15.01 -10.59
C SER A 59 12.34 -16.08 -11.19
N PHE A 60 11.19 -16.36 -10.56
CA PHE A 60 10.27 -17.43 -10.98
C PHE A 60 8.83 -16.95 -11.20
N ASN A 61 8.58 -15.64 -11.18
CA ASN A 61 7.26 -15.01 -11.31
C ASN A 61 6.18 -15.60 -10.39
N ASN A 62 6.58 -16.05 -9.19
CA ASN A 62 5.67 -16.60 -8.19
C ASN A 62 5.33 -15.55 -7.14
N GLU A 63 4.06 -15.55 -6.73
CA GLU A 63 3.52 -14.71 -5.68
C GLU A 63 3.04 -15.57 -4.51
N PHE A 64 3.47 -15.23 -3.30
CA PHE A 64 3.08 -15.92 -2.08
C PHE A 64 2.38 -14.95 -1.13
N ALA A 65 1.10 -15.16 -0.85
CA ALA A 65 0.41 -14.40 0.18
C ALA A 65 0.98 -14.74 1.56
N ILE A 66 1.51 -13.75 2.28
CA ILE A 66 2.15 -13.94 3.59
C ILE A 66 1.34 -13.34 4.74
N ALA A 67 0.43 -12.41 4.45
CA ALA A 67 -0.52 -11.87 5.43
C ALA A 67 -1.77 -11.32 4.72
N ASN A 68 -2.94 -11.51 5.32
CA ASN A 68 -4.21 -10.99 4.83
C ASN A 68 -4.93 -10.22 5.94
N ASN A 69 -5.78 -9.26 5.55
CA ASN A 69 -6.58 -8.44 6.46
C ASN A 69 -5.72 -7.79 7.57
N VAL A 70 -4.54 -7.27 7.20
CA VAL A 70 -3.61 -6.65 8.14
C VAL A 70 -4.28 -5.45 8.79
N ASN A 71 -4.29 -5.45 10.12
CA ASN A 71 -4.80 -4.33 10.92
C ASN A 71 -3.82 -3.14 10.82
N PRO A 72 -4.25 -2.00 10.24
CA PRO A 72 -3.39 -0.84 10.08
C PRO A 72 -2.84 -0.28 11.39
N SER A 73 -3.64 -0.32 12.46
CA SER A 73 -3.28 0.25 13.77
C SER A 73 -2.19 -0.53 14.51
N ALA A 74 -1.83 -1.73 14.03
CA ALA A 74 -0.77 -2.53 14.66
C ALA A 74 0.64 -1.94 14.40
N SER A 75 0.81 -1.13 13.36
CA SER A 75 2.09 -0.52 12.91
C SER A 75 3.24 -1.48 12.58
N GLN A 76 3.08 -2.78 12.89
CA GLN A 76 4.04 -3.83 12.60
C GLN A 76 3.40 -5.22 12.58
N LEU A 77 4.04 -6.15 11.86
CA LEU A 77 3.71 -7.56 11.81
C LEU A 77 5.00 -8.38 11.82
N THR A 78 5.09 -9.34 12.73
CA THR A 78 6.16 -10.34 12.77
C THR A 78 5.62 -11.67 12.25
N LEU A 79 6.29 -12.26 11.27
CA LEU A 79 5.90 -13.54 10.66
C LEU A 79 7.12 -14.34 10.22
N THR A 80 6.94 -15.65 10.09
CA THR A 80 7.92 -16.54 9.47
C THR A 80 7.63 -16.63 7.98
N LEU A 81 8.63 -16.38 7.15
CA LEU A 81 8.49 -16.45 5.70
C LEU A 81 8.32 -17.90 5.21
N PRO A 82 7.56 -18.12 4.13
CA PRO A 82 7.49 -19.43 3.51
C PRO A 82 8.86 -19.84 2.94
N ILE A 83 9.02 -21.14 2.70
CA ILE A 83 10.13 -21.65 1.88
C ILE A 83 9.87 -21.22 0.45
N VAL A 84 10.73 -20.37 -0.10
CA VAL A 84 10.72 -20.02 -1.52
C VAL A 84 11.80 -20.85 -2.22
N PRO A 85 11.44 -21.76 -3.14
CA PRO A 85 12.42 -22.50 -3.92
C PRO A 85 13.30 -21.55 -4.73
N THR A 86 14.60 -21.78 -4.71
CA THR A 86 15.49 -21.32 -5.79
C THR A 86 15.21 -22.23 -6.97
N GLY A 87 14.84 -21.66 -8.12
CA GLY A 87 14.51 -22.42 -9.33
C GLY A 87 15.54 -23.45 -9.73
#